data_AF-A0A969CH88-F1
#
_entry.id   AF-A0A969CH88-F1
#
_cell.length_a   1.000
_cell.length_b   1.000
_cell.length_c   1.000
_cell.angle_alpha   90.00
_cell.angle_beta   90.00
_cell.angle_gamma   90.00
#
_symmetry.space_group_name_H-M   'P 1'
#
loop_
_entity.id
_entity.type
_entity.pdbx_description
1 polymer ?
#
loop_
_entity_poly.entity_id
_entity_poly.type
_entity_poly.pdbx_seq_one_letter_code
_entity_poly.pdbx_strand_id
1 'polypeptide(L)'
;MTTGAIAVPRGCGTRKKGGIYFETGLSSHGYPFEYFIVDPPILVDGWDLSAVGVQLIERDGITHILDWVGSKHYPNVADYLEEVRQFGLSRRLSKTLDFSRITSQTRILLVHARAWIDNFQEYKSWDCPKDYPFHTPEVLPHEPEDHKRMCAGVWWQDIEQGIFQGGDRLVRREMPSFSYYGHCRPEGITPQYRPAIFASFPCTRLVVVKGNHEEAFSKATQAKVDIEEVDQ
;
A
#
# COMPACT_ATOMS: atom_id res chain seq x y z
N MET A 1 21.97 -5.10 -8.01
CA MET A 1 21.50 -3.74 -8.33
C MET A 1 20.01 -3.70 -8.01
N THR A 2 19.55 -2.72 -7.24
CA THR A 2 18.11 -2.51 -7.02
C THR A 2 17.51 -2.04 -8.34
N THR A 3 16.50 -2.73 -8.86
CA THR A 3 15.75 -2.21 -10.01
C THR A 3 14.71 -1.25 -9.49
N GLY A 4 14.60 -0.08 -10.11
CA GLY A 4 13.53 0.88 -9.82
C GLY A 4 12.13 0.29 -9.90
N ALA A 5 11.13 1.04 -9.45
CA ALA A 5 9.75 0.63 -9.67
C ALA A 5 9.45 0.60 -11.18
N ILE A 6 8.79 -0.45 -11.66
CA ILE A 6 8.53 -0.66 -13.08
C ILE A 6 7.50 0.37 -13.57
N ALA A 7 7.82 1.06 -14.67
CA ALA A 7 6.96 2.06 -15.28
C ALA A 7 5.89 1.40 -16.15
N VAL A 8 4.76 1.04 -15.52
CA VAL A 8 3.56 0.52 -16.19
C VAL A 8 2.33 1.36 -15.82
N PRO A 9 1.23 1.31 -16.58
CA PRO A 9 -0.07 1.80 -16.12
C PRO A 9 -0.46 1.16 -14.78
N ARG A 10 -0.77 1.99 -13.79
CA ARG A 10 -1.18 1.56 -12.44
C ARG A 10 -2.65 1.86 -12.20
N GLY A 11 -3.21 1.40 -11.09
CA GLY A 11 -4.57 1.75 -10.65
C GLY A 11 -4.78 3.27 -10.61
N CYS A 12 -3.76 4.03 -10.16
CA CYS A 12 -3.76 5.50 -10.18
C CYS A 12 -3.42 6.14 -11.54
N GLY A 13 -3.24 5.34 -12.60
CA GLY A 13 -2.91 5.78 -13.96
C GLY A 13 -1.41 5.74 -14.28
N THR A 14 -1.02 6.51 -15.29
CA THR A 14 0.37 6.60 -15.76
C THR A 14 1.13 7.75 -15.12
N ARG A 15 2.46 7.61 -15.06
CA ARG A 15 3.37 8.68 -14.67
C ARG A 15 3.12 9.93 -15.51
N LYS A 16 3.29 11.09 -14.89
CA LYS A 16 3.10 12.41 -15.49
C LYS A 16 4.43 13.14 -15.56
N LYS A 17 4.72 13.71 -16.74
CA LYS A 17 5.88 14.58 -16.98
C LYS A 17 5.95 15.71 -15.95
N GLY A 18 7.15 16.02 -15.49
CA GLY A 18 7.42 16.98 -14.42
C GLY A 18 6.89 16.56 -13.04
N GLY A 19 6.50 15.29 -12.86
CA GLY A 19 6.09 14.74 -11.58
C GLY A 19 7.25 14.16 -10.79
N ILE A 20 7.20 14.28 -9.47
CA ILE A 20 8.15 13.67 -8.53
C ILE A 20 7.48 12.42 -7.94
N TYR A 21 8.20 11.30 -7.90
CA TYR A 21 7.69 10.01 -7.44
C TYR A 21 8.58 9.47 -6.33
N PHE A 22 7.95 9.08 -5.23
CA PHE A 22 8.56 8.21 -4.24
C PHE A 22 8.61 6.80 -4.80
N GLU A 23 9.78 6.16 -4.78
CA GLU A 23 9.92 4.79 -5.22
C GLU A 23 10.49 3.85 -4.14
N THR A 24 9.90 2.66 -4.11
CA THR A 24 10.49 1.46 -3.51
C THR A 24 10.67 0.44 -4.62
N GLY A 25 11.92 0.28 -5.07
CA GLY A 25 12.28 -0.69 -6.09
C GLY A 25 12.17 -2.15 -5.64
N LEU A 26 12.28 -3.07 -6.60
CA LEU A 26 12.36 -4.50 -6.36
C LEU A 26 13.83 -4.95 -6.40
N SER A 27 14.17 -5.99 -5.63
CA SER A 27 15.52 -6.55 -5.58
C SER A 27 15.47 -8.01 -5.18
N SER A 28 16.25 -8.85 -5.85
CA SER A 28 16.49 -10.24 -5.44
C SER A 28 17.23 -10.37 -4.10
N HIS A 29 17.83 -9.28 -3.61
CA HIS A 29 18.51 -9.19 -2.31
C HIS A 29 17.72 -8.31 -1.32
N GLY A 30 16.51 -7.89 -1.69
CA GLY A 30 15.62 -7.13 -0.80
C GLY A 30 14.92 -8.04 0.21
N TYR A 31 14.13 -7.42 1.09
CA TYR A 31 13.19 -8.18 1.92
C TYR A 31 12.01 -8.68 1.08
N PRO A 32 11.38 -9.81 1.46
CA PRO A 32 10.13 -10.24 0.85
C PRO A 32 9.06 -9.16 1.00
N PHE A 33 8.14 -9.10 0.06
CA PHE A 33 7.09 -8.08 0.01
C PHE A 33 6.25 -8.04 1.31
N GLU A 34 5.96 -9.23 1.84
CA GLU A 34 5.21 -9.52 3.06
C GLU A 34 5.79 -8.80 4.28
N TYR A 35 7.11 -8.58 4.30
CA TYR A 35 7.81 -7.86 5.37
C TYR A 35 7.29 -6.41 5.52
N PHE A 36 6.84 -5.81 4.42
CA PHE A 36 6.37 -4.42 4.40
C PHE A 36 4.88 -4.27 4.69
N ILE A 37 4.14 -5.39 4.77
CA ILE A 37 2.74 -5.39 5.18
C ILE A 37 2.67 -5.10 6.69
N VAL A 38 1.77 -4.21 7.10
CA VAL A 38 1.50 -3.94 8.50
C VAL A 38 0.39 -4.91 8.94
N ASP A 39 0.77 -5.90 9.76
CA ASP A 39 -0.10 -6.99 10.20
C ASP A 39 0.09 -7.20 11.71
N PRO A 40 -0.91 -6.87 12.56
CA PRO A 40 -2.19 -6.27 12.16
C PRO A 40 -2.03 -4.84 11.61
N PRO A 41 -3.00 -4.36 10.82
CA PRO A 41 -3.07 -2.97 10.41
C PRO A 41 -3.21 -2.03 11.61
N ILE A 42 -2.71 -0.81 11.49
CA ILE A 42 -2.75 0.17 12.59
C ILE A 42 -3.88 1.17 12.33
N LEU A 43 -4.93 1.12 13.15
CA LEU A 43 -6.02 2.09 13.13
C LEU A 43 -5.50 3.53 13.22
N VAL A 44 -6.10 4.44 12.44
CA VAL A 44 -5.73 5.87 12.42
C VAL A 44 -6.83 6.76 13.00
N ASP A 45 -7.69 6.22 13.85
CA ASP A 45 -8.76 7.00 14.45
C ASP A 45 -8.22 8.17 15.29
N GLY A 46 -8.85 9.33 15.15
CA GLY A 46 -8.43 10.55 15.83
C GLY A 46 -7.22 11.24 15.20
N TRP A 47 -6.68 10.73 14.08
CA TRP A 47 -5.65 11.44 13.32
C TRP A 47 -6.32 12.48 12.44
N ASP A 48 -5.80 13.72 12.41
CA ASP A 48 -6.26 14.77 11.50
C ASP A 48 -5.72 14.50 10.08
N LEU A 49 -6.38 13.58 9.38
CA LEU A 49 -5.96 13.13 8.06
C LEU A 49 -6.86 13.71 6.99
N SER A 50 -6.25 14.34 5.99
CA SER A 50 -6.94 14.56 4.73
C SER A 50 -7.31 13.19 4.13
N ALA A 51 -8.59 12.98 3.86
CA ALA A 51 -9.13 11.70 3.38
C ALA A 51 -8.56 11.23 2.02
N VAL A 52 -7.73 12.03 1.35
CA VAL A 52 -7.01 11.66 0.12
C VAL A 52 -5.68 12.41 0.04
N GLY A 53 -4.62 11.72 -0.38
CA GLY A 53 -3.36 12.33 -0.78
C GLY A 53 -2.20 12.04 0.15
N VAL A 54 -1.10 12.75 -0.08
CA VAL A 54 0.17 12.59 0.66
C VAL A 54 0.36 13.75 1.63
N GLN A 55 0.81 13.46 2.84
CA GLN A 55 1.22 14.45 3.82
C GLN A 55 2.48 14.01 4.56
N LEU A 56 3.25 14.97 5.08
CA LEU A 56 4.40 14.67 5.94
C LEU A 56 3.92 14.57 7.38
N ILE A 57 4.36 13.51 8.06
CA ILE A 57 4.18 13.36 9.50
C ILE A 57 5.55 13.18 10.15
N GLU A 58 5.67 13.56 11.42
CA GLU A 58 6.89 13.34 12.19
C GLU A 58 6.64 12.31 13.30
N ARG A 59 7.56 11.36 13.44
CA ARG A 59 7.54 10.37 14.50
C ARG A 59 8.97 10.06 14.91
N ASP A 60 9.25 10.11 16.21
CA ASP A 60 10.56 9.79 16.77
C ASP A 60 11.71 10.59 16.11
N GLY A 61 11.44 11.84 15.74
CA GLY A 61 12.39 12.74 15.05
C GLY A 61 12.61 12.44 13.56
N ILE A 62 11.88 11.47 12.99
CA ILE A 62 11.96 11.08 11.58
C ILE A 62 10.70 11.57 10.85
N THR A 63 10.90 12.22 9.70
CA THR A 63 9.80 12.60 8.82
C THR A 63 9.41 11.42 7.92
N HIS A 64 8.14 11.04 7.97
CA HIS A 64 7.52 10.01 7.13
C HIS A 64 6.49 10.63 6.20
N ILE A 65 6.14 9.90 5.13
CA ILE A 65 5.05 10.26 4.23
C ILE A 65 3.86 9.38 4.62
N LEU A 66 2.72 9.99 4.92
CA LEU A 66 1.46 9.27 5.03
C LEU A 66 0.69 9.45 3.72
N ASP A 67 0.28 8.36 3.08
CA ASP A 67 -0.45 8.39 1.80
C ASP A 67 -1.78 7.68 1.95
N TRP A 68 -2.87 8.44 1.81
CA TRP A 68 -4.21 7.87 1.75
C TRP A 68 -4.50 7.37 0.34
N VAL A 69 -4.53 6.05 0.19
CA VAL A 69 -4.84 5.36 -1.06
C VAL A 69 -6.34 5.48 -1.33
N GLY A 70 -6.68 6.12 -2.45
CA GLY A 70 -8.08 6.39 -2.81
C GLY A 70 -8.80 5.17 -3.39
N SER A 71 -9.93 4.80 -2.80
CA SER A 71 -10.72 3.61 -3.19
C SER A 71 -11.35 3.67 -4.57
N LYS A 72 -11.38 4.85 -5.21
CA LYS A 72 -11.78 4.99 -6.62
C LYS A 72 -10.86 4.20 -7.55
N HIS A 73 -9.56 4.18 -7.26
CA HIS A 73 -8.53 3.54 -8.08
C HIS A 73 -8.12 2.17 -7.55
N TYR A 74 -8.23 1.99 -6.24
CA TYR A 74 -7.93 0.74 -5.54
C TYR A 74 -9.09 0.39 -4.61
N PRO A 75 -10.22 -0.14 -5.12
CA PRO A 75 -11.36 -0.53 -4.29
C PRO A 75 -11.01 -1.48 -3.14
N ASN A 76 -10.02 -2.35 -3.34
CA ASN A 76 -9.56 -3.33 -2.37
C ASN A 76 -8.14 -3.00 -1.90
N VAL A 77 -7.82 -3.29 -0.63
CA VAL A 77 -6.44 -3.15 -0.12
C VAL A 77 -5.48 -4.04 -0.92
N ALA A 78 -5.93 -5.26 -1.24
CA ALA A 78 -5.20 -6.22 -2.07
C ALA A 78 -4.87 -5.66 -3.47
N ASP A 79 -5.70 -4.78 -4.05
CA ASP A 79 -5.41 -4.17 -5.35
C ASP A 79 -4.06 -3.43 -5.32
N TYR A 80 -3.81 -2.66 -4.25
CA TYR A 80 -2.57 -1.90 -4.12
C TYR A 80 -1.39 -2.81 -3.79
N LEU A 81 -1.60 -3.77 -2.88
CA LEU A 81 -0.55 -4.69 -2.46
C LEU A 81 -0.04 -5.55 -3.61
N GLU A 82 -0.94 -6.10 -4.42
CA GLU A 82 -0.57 -6.92 -5.58
C GLU A 82 0.12 -6.10 -6.68
N GLU A 83 -0.26 -4.83 -6.86
CA GLU A 83 0.45 -3.92 -7.77
C GLU A 83 1.89 -3.68 -7.31
N VAL A 84 2.10 -3.41 -6.01
CA VAL A 84 3.43 -3.18 -5.45
C VAL A 84 4.27 -4.45 -5.46
N ARG A 85 3.67 -5.61 -5.19
CA ARG A 85 4.34 -6.92 -5.26
C ARG A 85 4.96 -7.14 -6.65
N GLN A 86 4.23 -6.79 -7.72
CA GLN A 86 4.66 -7.05 -9.10
C GLN A 86 5.59 -5.97 -9.66
N PHE A 87 5.38 -4.70 -9.29
CA PHE A 87 6.03 -3.57 -9.98
C PHE A 87 6.82 -2.64 -9.05
N GLY A 88 6.94 -2.97 -7.76
CA GLY A 88 7.45 -2.05 -6.75
C GLY A 88 6.49 -0.88 -6.49
N LEU A 89 6.80 -0.07 -5.48
CA LEU A 89 6.00 1.10 -5.13
C LEU A 89 6.45 2.30 -5.96
N SER A 90 5.50 3.00 -6.59
CA SER A 90 5.74 4.25 -7.29
C SER A 90 4.60 5.22 -7.01
N ARG A 91 4.83 6.20 -6.13
CA ARG A 91 3.79 7.13 -5.69
C ARG A 91 4.16 8.56 -6.01
N ARG A 92 3.28 9.24 -6.75
CA ARG A 92 3.44 10.67 -7.05
C ARG A 92 3.33 11.49 -5.77
N LEU A 93 4.32 12.35 -5.54
CA LEU A 93 4.35 13.30 -4.43
C LEU A 93 3.84 14.68 -4.88
N SER A 94 3.23 15.42 -3.95
CA SER A 94 2.89 16.81 -4.20
C SER A 94 4.16 17.65 -4.34
N LYS A 95 4.16 18.60 -5.29
CA LYS A 95 5.26 19.58 -5.45
C LYS A 95 5.34 20.58 -4.30
N THR A 96 4.36 20.58 -3.39
CA THR A 96 4.28 21.44 -2.20
C THR A 96 4.90 20.79 -0.96
N LEU A 97 5.29 19.51 -1.01
CA LEU A 97 5.98 18.88 0.12
C LEU A 97 7.35 19.54 0.34
N ASP A 98 7.75 19.60 1.60
CA ASP A 98 9.11 19.98 1.97
C ASP A 98 10.05 18.79 1.79
N PHE A 99 10.66 18.71 0.61
CA PHE A 99 11.57 17.61 0.24
C PHE A 99 12.84 17.58 1.09
N SER A 100 13.24 18.70 1.71
CA SER A 100 14.44 18.75 2.57
C SER A 100 14.37 17.85 3.81
N ARG A 101 13.14 17.46 4.19
CA ARG A 101 12.85 16.56 5.31
C ARG A 101 12.84 15.09 4.92
N ILE A 102 12.85 14.76 3.63
CA ILE A 102 12.87 13.37 3.16
C ILE A 102 14.31 12.86 3.24
N THR A 103 14.50 11.72 3.90
CA THR A 103 15.80 11.08 4.11
C THR A 103 15.73 9.58 3.81
N SER A 104 16.87 8.89 3.86
CA SER A 104 16.91 7.43 3.73
C SER A 104 16.15 6.68 4.84
N GLN A 105 15.86 7.34 5.96
CA GLN A 105 15.03 6.79 7.03
C GLN A 105 13.53 7.03 6.79
N THR A 106 13.18 7.93 5.86
CA THR A 106 11.78 8.19 5.51
C THR A 106 11.15 6.94 4.94
N ARG A 107 9.93 6.68 5.42
CA ARG A 107 9.06 5.62 4.93
C ARG A 107 7.77 6.23 4.44
N ILE A 108 7.15 5.60 3.46
CA ILE A 108 5.76 5.86 3.11
C ILE A 108 4.86 4.90 3.87
N LEU A 109 3.88 5.43 4.58
CA LEU A 109 2.87 4.73 5.36
C LEU A 109 1.56 4.82 4.60
N LEU A 110 1.05 3.68 4.15
CA LEU A 110 -0.12 3.63 3.29
C LEU A 110 -1.37 3.41 4.12
N VAL A 111 -2.34 4.29 3.96
CA VAL A 111 -3.66 4.22 4.60
C VAL A 111 -4.71 3.84 3.56
N HIS A 112 -5.64 2.97 3.94
CA HIS A 112 -6.82 2.69 3.12
C HIS A 112 -8.06 2.62 4.00
N ALA A 113 -9.21 3.09 3.49
CA ALA A 113 -10.47 3.14 4.23
C ALA A 113 -11.00 1.76 4.64
N ARG A 114 -10.57 0.69 3.94
CA ARG A 114 -10.93 -0.72 4.18
C ARG A 114 -9.80 -1.54 4.82
N ALA A 115 -8.75 -0.87 5.32
CA ALA A 115 -7.58 -1.56 5.85
C ALA A 115 -7.88 -2.32 7.14
N TRP A 116 -8.80 -1.85 7.98
CA TRP A 116 -9.28 -2.60 9.14
C TRP A 116 -10.73 -3.05 8.91
N ILE A 117 -11.04 -4.29 9.30
CA ILE A 117 -12.38 -4.88 9.26
C ILE A 117 -12.70 -5.33 10.69
N ASP A 118 -13.58 -4.62 11.41
CA ASP A 118 -13.84 -4.92 12.83
C ASP A 118 -14.41 -6.34 13.03
N ASN A 119 -15.23 -6.80 12.09
CA ASN A 119 -15.88 -8.10 12.11
C ASN A 119 -15.17 -9.16 11.24
N PHE A 120 -13.84 -9.09 11.15
CA PHE A 120 -13.04 -10.00 10.31
C PHE A 120 -13.20 -11.49 10.67
N GLN A 121 -13.59 -11.80 11.91
CA GLN A 121 -13.79 -13.18 12.39
C GLN A 121 -14.95 -13.88 11.65
N GLU A 122 -15.85 -13.12 11.03
CA GLU A 122 -16.94 -13.68 10.23
C GLU A 122 -16.45 -14.36 8.93
N TYR A 123 -15.26 -14.02 8.44
CA TYR A 123 -14.73 -14.53 7.16
C TYR A 123 -14.30 -16.01 7.21
N LYS A 124 -14.03 -16.56 8.40
CA LYS A 124 -13.78 -17.98 8.72
C LYS A 124 -12.69 -18.73 7.93
N SER A 125 -12.08 -18.13 6.90
CA SER A 125 -11.03 -18.71 6.07
C SER A 125 -10.14 -17.58 5.53
N TRP A 126 -8.83 -17.65 5.78
CA TRP A 126 -7.81 -16.83 5.15
C TRP A 126 -6.43 -17.45 5.35
N ASP A 127 -5.50 -17.12 4.45
CA ASP A 127 -4.08 -17.44 4.61
C ASP A 127 -3.33 -16.19 5.09
N CYS A 128 -2.47 -16.37 6.10
CA CYS A 128 -1.64 -15.27 6.57
C CYS A 128 -0.55 -14.97 5.54
N PRO A 129 -0.45 -13.74 5.00
CA PRO A 129 0.60 -13.41 4.04
C PRO A 129 1.99 -13.50 4.68
N LYS A 130 2.11 -13.44 6.01
CA LYS A 130 3.40 -13.54 6.72
C LYS A 130 3.74 -14.95 7.20
N ASP A 131 2.93 -15.95 6.85
CA ASP A 131 3.09 -17.35 7.26
C ASP A 131 3.19 -17.54 8.79
N TYR A 132 2.55 -16.67 9.57
CA TYR A 132 2.54 -16.82 11.03
C TYR A 132 1.56 -17.93 11.42
N PRO A 133 2.00 -18.95 12.19
CA PRO A 133 1.19 -20.15 12.45
C PRO A 133 -0.03 -19.87 13.33
N PHE A 134 -0.05 -18.74 14.04
CA PHE A 134 -1.16 -18.29 14.87
C PHE A 134 -2.09 -17.31 14.16
N HIS A 135 -1.81 -16.92 12.91
CA HIS A 135 -2.66 -16.04 12.10
C HIS A 135 -3.72 -16.82 11.31
N THR A 136 -4.39 -17.79 11.95
CA THR A 136 -5.45 -18.59 11.35
C THR A 136 -6.83 -18.17 11.86
N PRO A 137 -7.92 -18.48 11.12
CA PRO A 137 -9.29 -18.24 11.57
C PRO A 137 -9.65 -18.93 12.88
N GLU A 138 -9.01 -20.04 13.21
CA GLU A 138 -9.27 -20.80 14.43
C GLU A 138 -8.55 -20.21 15.65
N VAL A 139 -7.38 -19.60 15.46
CA VAL A 139 -6.52 -19.15 16.58
C VAL A 139 -6.77 -17.68 16.92
N LEU A 140 -6.78 -16.78 15.92
CA LEU A 140 -6.86 -15.33 16.15
C LEU A 140 -8.09 -14.87 16.95
N PRO A 141 -9.31 -15.43 16.74
CA PRO A 141 -10.49 -15.01 17.50
C PRO A 141 -10.45 -15.38 18.99
N HIS A 142 -9.54 -16.28 19.40
CA HIS A 142 -9.45 -16.81 20.76
C HIS A 142 -8.28 -16.24 21.57
N GLU A 143 -7.46 -15.39 20.96
CA GLU A 143 -6.45 -14.61 21.67
C GLU A 143 -7.12 -13.60 22.64
N PRO A 144 -6.46 -13.22 23.75
CA PRO A 144 -6.98 -12.22 24.69
C PRO A 144 -7.45 -10.94 24.01
N GLU A 145 -8.39 -10.18 24.60
CA GLU A 145 -8.97 -8.95 24.02
C GLU A 145 -7.93 -7.96 23.45
N ASP A 146 -6.77 -7.81 24.09
CA ASP A 146 -5.65 -6.94 23.64
C ASP A 146 -4.91 -7.45 22.36
N HIS A 147 -5.26 -8.66 21.93
CA HIS A 147 -4.65 -9.43 20.83
C HIS A 147 -5.66 -9.85 19.75
N LYS A 148 -6.94 -9.46 19.84
CA LYS A 148 -7.92 -9.59 18.74
C LYS A 148 -7.53 -8.71 17.56
N ARG A 149 -6.57 -9.20 16.79
CA ARG A 149 -5.85 -8.46 15.76
C ARG A 149 -6.25 -9.04 14.42
N MET A 150 -6.80 -8.18 13.56
CA MET A 150 -7.13 -8.55 12.19
C MET A 150 -5.87 -9.04 11.48
N CYS A 151 -5.94 -10.18 10.79
CA CYS A 151 -4.87 -10.57 9.88
C CYS A 151 -5.01 -9.86 8.54
N ALA A 152 -3.90 -9.36 8.00
CA ALA A 152 -3.82 -8.84 6.64
C ALA A 152 -4.32 -9.84 5.56
N GLY A 153 -4.29 -11.14 5.84
CA GLY A 153 -4.80 -12.19 4.94
C GLY A 153 -6.28 -12.03 4.56
N VAL A 154 -7.06 -11.41 5.45
CA VAL A 154 -8.51 -11.19 5.22
C VAL A 154 -8.76 -10.28 4.01
N TRP A 155 -7.79 -9.43 3.62
CA TRP A 155 -7.95 -8.57 2.44
C TRP A 155 -8.08 -9.34 1.12
N TRP A 156 -7.56 -10.57 1.04
CA TRP A 156 -7.75 -11.44 -0.12
C TRP A 156 -9.06 -12.25 -0.05
N GLN A 157 -9.84 -12.09 1.01
CA GLN A 157 -11.12 -12.77 1.23
C GLN A 157 -12.33 -11.85 1.06
N ASP A 158 -12.08 -10.57 0.78
CA ASP A 158 -13.07 -9.51 0.70
C ASP A 158 -12.95 -8.70 -0.61
N ILE A 159 -12.75 -9.40 -1.73
CA ILE A 159 -12.54 -8.75 -3.03
C ILE A 159 -13.86 -8.29 -3.63
N GLU A 160 -13.99 -6.99 -3.86
CA GLU A 160 -15.03 -6.39 -4.70
C GLU A 160 -14.57 -6.24 -6.15
N GLN A 161 -15.53 -6.20 -7.08
CA GLN A 161 -15.29 -6.00 -8.52
C GLN A 161 -14.40 -7.08 -9.17
N GLY A 162 -14.34 -8.26 -8.57
CA GLY A 162 -13.73 -9.44 -9.16
C GLY A 162 -14.68 -10.16 -10.13
N ILE A 163 -14.12 -10.77 -11.16
CA ILE A 163 -14.84 -11.64 -12.10
C ILE A 163 -14.91 -13.03 -11.47
N PHE A 164 -16.10 -13.51 -11.16
CA PHE A 164 -16.32 -14.82 -10.55
C PHE A 164 -15.76 -15.96 -11.42
N GLN A 165 -15.00 -16.87 -10.79
CA GLN A 165 -14.34 -17.99 -11.46
C GLN A 165 -14.95 -19.36 -11.08
N GLY A 166 -15.96 -19.39 -10.21
CA GLY A 166 -16.54 -20.64 -9.70
C GLY A 166 -15.99 -21.05 -8.33
N GLY A 167 -16.51 -22.16 -7.77
CA GLY A 167 -16.02 -22.73 -6.51
C GLY A 167 -16.30 -21.87 -5.26
N ASP A 168 -15.41 -21.96 -4.28
CA ASP A 168 -15.46 -21.27 -2.98
C ASP A 168 -15.16 -19.77 -3.12
N ARG A 169 -16.09 -19.02 -3.73
CA ARG A 169 -16.03 -17.55 -3.87
C ARG A 169 -14.83 -17.02 -4.67
N LEU A 170 -14.13 -17.88 -5.40
CA LEU A 170 -12.93 -17.49 -6.15
C LEU A 170 -13.27 -16.44 -7.21
N VAL A 171 -12.52 -15.35 -7.20
CA VAL A 171 -12.63 -14.28 -8.19
C VAL A 171 -11.27 -13.93 -8.78
N ARG A 172 -11.27 -13.49 -10.04
CA ARG A 172 -10.13 -12.86 -10.69
C ARG A 172 -10.34 -11.36 -10.74
N ARG A 173 -9.44 -10.59 -10.15
CA ARG A 173 -9.48 -9.12 -10.16
C ARG A 173 -8.60 -8.57 -11.28
N GLU A 174 -9.20 -7.78 -12.17
CA GLU A 174 -8.50 -7.13 -13.28
C GLU A 174 -8.04 -5.71 -12.91
N MET A 175 -6.76 -5.45 -13.10
CA MET A 175 -6.13 -4.15 -12.90
C MET A 175 -5.46 -3.69 -14.21
N PRO A 176 -5.10 -2.40 -14.36
CA PRO A 176 -4.65 -1.87 -15.66
C PRO A 176 -3.45 -2.58 -16.31
N SER A 177 -2.57 -3.22 -15.53
CA SER A 177 -1.39 -3.91 -16.05
C SER A 177 -1.12 -5.26 -15.40
N PHE A 178 -2.07 -5.76 -14.61
CA PHE A 178 -1.96 -7.08 -13.98
C PHE A 178 -3.35 -7.60 -13.62
N SER A 179 -3.40 -8.87 -13.24
CA SER A 179 -4.55 -9.44 -12.54
C SER A 179 -4.05 -10.26 -11.36
N TYR A 180 -4.94 -10.53 -10.42
CA TYR A 180 -4.67 -11.41 -9.30
C TYR A 180 -5.93 -12.18 -8.90
N TYR A 181 -5.75 -13.24 -8.12
CA TYR A 181 -6.83 -14.05 -7.58
C TYR A 181 -7.04 -13.75 -6.10
N GLY A 182 -8.28 -13.89 -5.68
CA GLY A 182 -8.70 -13.83 -4.28
C GLY A 182 -10.12 -14.36 -4.20
N HIS A 183 -10.80 -14.06 -3.11
CA HIS A 183 -12.18 -14.49 -2.89
C HIS A 183 -13.08 -13.28 -2.72
N CYS A 184 -14.28 -13.32 -3.31
CA CYS A 184 -15.30 -12.35 -2.97
C CYS A 184 -15.79 -12.58 -1.54
N ARG A 185 -16.35 -11.51 -0.96
CA ARG A 185 -16.94 -11.53 0.36
C ARG A 185 -17.91 -12.71 0.54
N PRO A 186 -17.86 -13.43 1.68
CA PRO A 186 -18.86 -14.45 1.98
C PRO A 186 -20.28 -13.88 2.03
N GLU A 187 -21.25 -14.71 1.65
CA GLU A 187 -22.66 -14.32 1.66
C GLU A 187 -23.12 -13.98 3.08
N GLY A 188 -23.96 -12.94 3.21
CA GLY A 188 -24.53 -12.50 4.48
C GLY A 188 -23.61 -11.61 5.33
N ILE A 189 -22.33 -11.49 5.00
CA ILE A 189 -21.40 -10.61 5.72
C ILE A 189 -21.53 -9.18 5.21
N THR A 190 -21.67 -8.23 6.14
CA THR A 190 -21.51 -6.80 5.88
C THR A 190 -20.28 -6.32 6.65
N PRO A 191 -19.18 -5.93 5.97
CA PRO A 191 -17.94 -5.59 6.64
C PRO A 191 -18.02 -4.21 7.31
N GLN A 192 -17.44 -4.13 8.50
CA GLN A 192 -17.33 -2.90 9.28
C GLN A 192 -15.93 -2.34 9.08
N TYR A 193 -15.79 -1.49 8.05
CA TYR A 193 -14.49 -0.94 7.66
C TYR A 193 -14.07 0.23 8.51
N ARG A 194 -12.77 0.28 8.85
CA ARG A 194 -12.12 1.45 9.42
C ARG A 194 -10.80 1.77 8.70
N PRO A 195 -10.45 3.07 8.59
CA PRO A 195 -9.15 3.46 8.08
C PRO A 195 -8.01 2.95 8.95
N ALA A 196 -7.00 2.36 8.32
CA ALA A 196 -5.80 1.92 8.99
C ALA A 196 -4.58 1.98 8.06
N ILE A 197 -3.40 2.09 8.66
CA ILE A 197 -2.13 1.89 7.96
C ILE A 197 -1.98 0.39 7.68
N PHE A 198 -1.89 0.03 6.41
CA PHE A 198 -1.86 -1.35 5.95
C PHE A 198 -0.48 -1.79 5.43
N ALA A 199 0.39 -0.85 5.10
CA ALA A 199 1.75 -1.15 4.66
C ALA A 199 2.70 0.03 4.92
N SER A 200 3.99 -0.29 4.99
CA SER A 200 5.06 0.67 5.24
C SER A 200 6.27 0.34 4.38
N PHE A 201 6.65 1.21 3.45
CA PHE A 201 7.76 0.97 2.52
C PHE A 201 8.89 2.01 2.68
N PRO A 202 10.16 1.60 2.53
CA PRO A 202 11.29 2.51 2.59
C PRO A 202 11.42 3.36 1.31
N CYS A 203 11.95 4.57 1.44
CA CYS A 203 12.33 5.38 0.29
C CYS A 203 13.64 4.85 -0.29
N THR A 204 13.58 4.16 -1.43
CA THR A 204 14.81 3.73 -2.12
C THR A 204 15.40 4.87 -2.95
N ARG A 205 14.55 5.71 -3.54
CA ARG A 205 14.93 6.88 -4.34
C ARG A 205 13.71 7.76 -4.60
N LEU A 206 13.96 8.99 -5.06
CA LEU A 206 12.96 9.79 -5.76
C LEU A 206 13.24 9.78 -7.27
N VAL A 207 12.16 9.78 -8.04
CA VAL A 207 12.23 9.81 -9.50
C VAL A 207 11.48 11.03 -10.03
N VAL A 208 12.13 11.76 -10.94
CA VAL A 208 11.54 12.90 -11.63
C VAL A 208 11.33 12.53 -13.10
N VAL A 209 10.09 12.62 -13.56
CA VAL A 209 9.75 12.28 -14.95
C VAL A 209 10.06 13.47 -15.84
N LYS A 210 10.87 13.28 -16.88
CA LYS A 210 11.32 14.33 -17.80
C LYS A 210 10.16 15.04 -18.50
N GLY A 211 10.36 16.34 -18.74
CA GLY A 211 9.46 17.24 -19.48
C GLY A 211 8.92 18.38 -18.61
N ASN A 212 9.45 19.61 -18.82
CA ASN A 212 9.19 20.80 -18.01
C ASN A 212 9.36 20.50 -16.50
N HIS A 213 10.48 19.87 -16.18
CA HIS A 213 10.73 19.16 -14.92
C HIS A 213 11.79 19.81 -14.05
N GLU A 214 12.39 20.91 -14.50
CA GLU A 214 13.58 21.52 -13.90
C GLU A 214 13.27 22.02 -12.47
N GLU A 215 12.09 22.61 -12.26
CA GLU A 215 11.61 22.99 -10.94
C GLU A 215 11.37 21.77 -10.03
N ALA A 216 10.80 20.70 -10.59
CA ALA A 216 10.51 19.48 -9.84
C ALA A 216 11.81 18.77 -9.43
N PHE A 217 12.79 18.73 -10.34
CA PHE A 217 14.12 18.20 -10.08
C PHE A 217 14.85 19.02 -9.01
N SER A 218 14.87 20.35 -9.15
CA SER A 218 15.47 21.23 -8.13
C SER A 218 14.84 21.11 -6.74
N LYS A 219 13.56 20.74 -6.65
CA LYS A 219 12.90 20.43 -5.36
C LYS A 219 13.31 19.06 -4.85
N ALA A 220 13.27 18.04 -5.71
CA ALA A 220 13.62 16.67 -5.34
C ALA A 220 15.07 16.55 -4.83
N THR A 221 16.02 17.31 -5.39
CA THR A 221 17.43 17.33 -4.97
C THR A 221 17.66 17.88 -3.57
N GLN A 222 16.64 18.48 -2.94
CA GLN A 222 16.71 18.86 -1.52
C GLN A 222 16.59 17.64 -0.60
N ALA A 223 16.02 16.54 -1.08
CA ALA A 223 15.91 15.30 -0.31
C ALA A 223 17.27 14.63 -0.14
N LYS A 224 17.45 13.95 0.99
CA LYS A 224 18.67 13.24 1.37
C LYS A 224 18.59 11.76 0.97
N VAL A 225 18.18 11.51 -0.27
CA VAL A 225 18.04 10.20 -0.91
C VAL A 225 18.49 10.29 -2.36
N ASP A 226 18.71 9.15 -3.01
CA ASP A 226 19.06 9.11 -4.43
C ASP A 226 17.95 9.70 -5.29
N ILE A 227 18.32 10.52 -6.28
CA ILE A 227 17.40 11.18 -7.20
C ILE A 227 17.78 10.78 -8.63
N GLU A 228 16.79 10.39 -9.44
CA GLU A 228 16.99 10.03 -10.84
C GLU A 228 15.96 10.71 -11.75
N GLU A 229 16.42 11.19 -12.91
CA GLU A 229 15.55 11.65 -13.99
C GLU A 229 15.26 10.50 -14.95
N VAL A 230 13.99 10.22 -15.20
CA VAL A 230 13.57 9.14 -16.10
C VAL A 230 12.66 9.66 -17.19
N ASP A 231 12.67 8.95 -18.32
CA ASP A 231 11.65 9.11 -19.34
C ASP A 231 10.32 8.47 -18.87
N GLN A 232 9.21 8.87 -19.51
CA GLN A 232 7.86 8.46 -19.11
C GLN A 232 7.59 6.98 -19.40
#